data_AF-A0A254R5I9-F1
#
_entry.id   AF-A0A254R5I9-F1
#
_cell.length_a   1.000
_cell.length_b   1.000
_cell.length_c   1.000
_cell.angle_alpha   90.00
_cell.angle_beta   90.00
_cell.angle_gamma   90.00
#
_symmetry.space_group_name_H-M   'P 1'
#
loop_
_entity.id
_entity.type
_entity.pdbx_description
1 polymer ?
#
loop_
_entity_poly.entity_id
_entity_poly.type
_entity_poly.pdbx_seq_one_letter_code
_entity_poly.pdbx_strand_id
1 'polypeptide(L)'
;MGSGTEPLGPPARDALYFNSATGLEHAGDSEAEAEAHWLIESIAGMLGADGPDWVIEDGDRKIGKLSLSLIRKQSQQGAALSLKVGRRGWTVTMSVAARHWVEIAVSTGAAEFVAYAERQYEEIELWPAGHRGEAWSISPGRMGKRYTWISLTAEGWPEIAGVAPSGVLNLYESGTVEISG
;
A
#
# COMPACT_ATOMS: atom_id res chain seq x y z
N MET A 1 30.78 -3.65 -16.85
CA MET A 1 30.16 -2.39 -16.40
C MET A 1 28.84 -2.77 -15.77
N GLY A 2 28.74 -2.71 -14.44
CA GLY A 2 27.57 -3.18 -13.73
C GLY A 2 26.40 -2.22 -13.96
N SER A 3 25.34 -2.69 -14.59
CA SER A 3 24.02 -2.08 -14.53
C SER A 3 23.47 -2.29 -13.12
N GLY A 4 23.99 -1.52 -12.16
CA GLY A 4 23.33 -1.35 -10.88
C GLY A 4 22.06 -0.57 -11.14
N THR A 5 20.93 -1.25 -11.31
CA THR A 5 19.63 -0.63 -11.12
C THR A 5 19.60 -0.15 -9.68
N GLU A 6 19.85 1.14 -9.45
CA GLU A 6 19.46 1.75 -8.19
C GLU A 6 17.99 1.37 -7.95
N PRO A 7 17.63 0.90 -6.73
CA PRO A 7 16.23 0.71 -6.41
C PRO A 7 15.52 2.03 -6.67
N LEU A 8 14.54 1.98 -7.56
CA LEU A 8 13.77 3.14 -7.92
C LEU A 8 13.12 3.68 -6.63
N GLY A 9 13.47 4.92 -6.26
CA GLY A 9 12.99 5.53 -5.03
C GLY A 9 11.52 5.95 -5.08
N PRO A 10 11.02 6.63 -4.03
CA PRO A 10 9.68 7.21 -4.05
C PRO A 10 9.50 8.18 -5.23
N PRO A 11 8.24 8.51 -5.58
CA PRO A 11 7.98 9.53 -6.56
C PRO A 11 8.78 10.82 -6.31
N ALA A 12 9.14 11.52 -7.38
CA ALA A 12 10.03 12.68 -7.34
C ALA A 12 9.36 13.97 -6.81
N ARG A 13 8.51 13.86 -5.78
CA ARG A 13 7.91 14.95 -5.00
C ARG A 13 7.73 14.58 -3.53
N ASP A 14 7.33 15.55 -2.71
CA ASP A 14 6.89 15.27 -1.34
C ASP A 14 5.56 14.52 -1.33
N ALA A 15 5.43 13.59 -0.37
CA ALA A 15 4.17 12.94 -0.07
C ALA A 15 3.18 13.97 0.50
N LEU A 16 1.93 13.85 0.09
CA LEU A 16 0.84 14.74 0.47
C LEU A 16 -0.04 14.06 1.52
N TYR A 17 -0.22 14.74 2.65
CA TYR A 17 -1.06 14.27 3.75
C TYR A 17 -2.13 15.29 4.09
N PHE A 18 -3.39 14.87 4.03
CA PHE A 18 -4.51 15.66 4.52
C PHE A 18 -4.85 15.30 5.96
N ASN A 19 -4.75 16.27 6.86
CA ASN A 19 -5.18 16.11 8.23
C ASN A 19 -6.67 16.45 8.35
N SER A 20 -7.51 15.44 8.51
CA SER A 20 -8.97 15.61 8.62
C SER A 20 -9.43 16.30 9.91
N ALA A 21 -8.59 16.37 10.94
CA ALA A 21 -8.93 17.07 12.19
C ALA A 21 -8.71 18.59 12.07
N THR A 22 -7.72 19.02 11.30
CA THR A 22 -7.39 20.44 11.11
C THR A 22 -7.91 21.00 9.78
N GLY A 23 -8.18 20.13 8.80
CA GLY A 23 -8.53 20.51 7.43
C GLY A 23 -7.35 21.01 6.61
N LEU A 24 -6.11 20.77 7.07
CA LEU A 24 -4.89 21.25 6.41
C LEU A 24 -4.19 20.14 5.63
N GLU A 25 -3.47 20.55 4.60
CA GLU A 25 -2.57 19.70 3.82
C GLU A 25 -1.11 19.96 4.22
N HIS A 26 -0.35 18.87 4.34
CA HIS A 26 1.05 18.88 4.74
C HIS A 26 1.91 18.20 3.66
N ALA A 27 3.06 18.81 3.37
CA ALA A 27 4.01 18.34 2.36
C ALA A 27 5.43 18.78 2.72
N GLY A 28 6.35 17.83 2.87
CA GLY A 28 7.77 18.13 3.08
C GLY A 28 8.13 18.73 4.45
N ASP A 29 7.17 18.76 5.40
CA ASP A 29 7.35 19.30 6.75
C ASP A 29 7.26 18.21 7.84
N SER A 30 7.50 18.60 9.09
CA SER A 30 7.44 17.67 10.24
C SER A 30 6.04 17.11 10.48
N GLU A 31 4.99 17.81 10.06
CA GLU A 31 3.61 17.32 10.18
C GLU A 31 3.36 16.21 9.14
N ALA A 32 3.88 16.35 7.91
CA ALA A 32 3.88 15.27 6.91
C ALA A 32 4.61 14.02 7.41
N GLU A 33 5.73 14.19 8.13
CA GLU A 33 6.44 13.06 8.76
C GLU A 33 5.58 12.40 9.86
N ALA A 34 4.94 13.19 10.72
CA ALA A 34 4.05 12.69 11.75
C ALA A 34 2.84 11.93 11.16
N GLU A 35 2.27 12.45 10.08
CA GLU A 35 1.17 11.81 9.33
C GLU A 35 1.61 10.49 8.66
N ALA A 36 2.83 10.42 8.13
CA ALA A 36 3.40 9.18 7.60
C ALA A 36 3.52 8.10 8.68
N HIS A 37 4.03 8.47 9.86
CA HIS A 37 4.09 7.56 11.01
C HIS A 37 2.69 7.15 11.48
N TRP A 38 1.76 8.10 11.57
CA TRP A 38 0.37 7.83 11.94
C TRP A 38 -0.27 6.83 10.96
N LEU A 39 -0.05 6.97 9.65
CA LEU A 39 -0.57 6.08 8.63
C LEU A 39 -0.11 4.64 8.85
N ILE A 40 1.19 4.43 9.08
CA ILE A 40 1.76 3.10 9.39
C ILE A 40 1.09 2.51 10.64
N GLU A 41 1.00 3.31 11.69
CA GLU A 41 0.42 2.91 12.97
C GLU A 41 -1.06 2.56 12.85
N SER A 42 -1.80 3.28 12.01
CA SER A 42 -3.22 3.12 11.74
C SER A 42 -3.50 1.83 10.96
N ILE A 43 -2.73 1.55 9.89
CA ILE A 43 -2.82 0.29 9.14
C ILE A 43 -2.45 -0.89 10.04
N ALA A 44 -1.33 -0.81 10.76
CA ALA A 44 -0.89 -1.87 11.66
C ALA A 44 -1.90 -2.14 12.79
N GLY A 45 -2.51 -1.07 13.32
CA GLY A 45 -3.53 -1.15 14.37
C GLY A 45 -4.82 -1.82 13.90
N MET A 46 -5.24 -1.56 12.65
CA MET A 46 -6.41 -2.22 12.07
C MET A 46 -6.18 -3.72 11.90
N LEU A 47 -5.04 -4.11 11.32
CA LEU A 47 -4.78 -5.51 11.01
C LEU A 47 -4.66 -6.36 12.28
N GLY A 48 -3.97 -5.90 13.32
CA GLY A 48 -3.80 -6.69 14.55
C GLY A 48 -3.18 -8.09 14.32
N ALA A 49 -3.14 -8.93 15.37
CA ALA A 49 -2.51 -10.25 15.29
C ALA A 49 -3.33 -11.28 14.50
N ASP A 50 -4.67 -11.17 14.54
CA ASP A 50 -5.63 -12.06 13.88
C ASP A 50 -6.26 -11.40 12.65
N GLY A 51 -5.46 -10.62 11.91
CA GLY A 51 -5.95 -9.78 10.83
C GLY A 51 -6.79 -10.51 9.77
N PRO A 52 -7.65 -9.77 9.07
CA PRO A 52 -8.71 -10.37 8.29
C PRO A 52 -8.19 -11.25 7.16
N ASP A 53 -9.02 -12.21 6.75
CA ASP A 53 -8.88 -12.86 5.45
C ASP A 53 -9.33 -11.89 4.36
N TRP A 54 -8.66 -11.92 3.22
CA TRP A 54 -8.96 -11.09 2.06
C TRP A 54 -9.30 -11.93 0.85
N VAL A 55 -10.19 -11.41 0.02
CA VAL A 55 -10.52 -11.94 -1.31
C VAL A 55 -9.68 -11.18 -2.34
N ILE A 56 -9.12 -11.91 -3.30
CA ILE A 56 -8.41 -11.37 -4.45
C ILE A 56 -9.35 -11.45 -5.65
N GLU A 57 -9.56 -10.33 -6.33
CA GLU A 57 -10.39 -10.21 -7.53
C GLU A 57 -9.59 -9.64 -8.69
N ASP A 58 -9.89 -10.14 -9.88
CA ASP A 58 -9.42 -9.65 -11.18
C ASP A 58 -10.66 -9.16 -11.94
N GLY A 59 -10.84 -7.83 -11.98
CA GLY A 59 -12.15 -7.23 -12.30
C GLY A 59 -13.19 -7.71 -11.29
N ASP A 60 -14.30 -8.27 -11.79
CA ASP A 60 -15.38 -8.83 -10.95
C ASP A 60 -15.18 -10.32 -10.61
N ARG A 61 -14.05 -10.92 -11.03
CA ARG A 61 -13.80 -12.36 -10.84
C ARG A 61 -12.96 -12.60 -9.61
N LYS A 62 -13.50 -13.35 -8.65
CA LYS A 62 -12.74 -13.90 -7.51
C LYS A 62 -11.71 -14.92 -7.99
N ILE A 63 -10.42 -14.61 -7.78
CA ILE A 63 -9.29 -15.45 -8.23
C ILE A 63 -8.49 -16.06 -7.08
N GLY A 64 -8.69 -15.61 -5.84
CA GLY A 64 -7.96 -16.16 -4.71
C GLY A 64 -8.34 -15.58 -3.36
N LYS A 65 -7.58 -16.00 -2.36
CA LYS A 65 -7.62 -15.45 -1.01
C LYS A 65 -6.20 -15.21 -0.51
N LEU A 66 -6.05 -14.19 0.32
CA LEU A 66 -4.83 -13.94 1.08
C LEU A 66 -5.16 -13.65 2.53
N SER A 67 -4.20 -13.82 3.43
CA SER A 67 -4.31 -13.35 4.80
C SER A 67 -3.18 -12.39 5.13
N LEU A 68 -3.51 -11.36 5.91
CA LEU A 68 -2.58 -10.35 6.40
C LEU A 68 -2.66 -10.31 7.92
N SER A 69 -1.53 -10.48 8.59
CA SER A 69 -1.47 -10.39 10.05
C SER A 69 -0.26 -9.60 10.51
N LEU A 70 -0.41 -8.85 11.60
CA LEU A 70 0.68 -8.11 12.21
C LEU A 70 1.68 -9.07 12.86
N ILE A 71 2.93 -9.03 12.43
CA ILE A 71 4.03 -9.74 13.08
C ILE A 71 4.60 -8.86 14.19
N ARG A 72 4.90 -7.61 13.86
CA ARG A 72 5.58 -6.69 14.76
C ARG A 72 5.20 -5.25 14.42
N LYS A 73 5.00 -4.48 15.48
CA LYS A 73 4.87 -3.03 15.43
C LYS A 73 6.08 -2.42 16.14
N GLN A 74 6.77 -1.50 15.49
CA GLN A 74 7.83 -0.72 16.11
C GLN A 74 7.45 0.76 16.00
N SER A 75 6.97 1.32 17.11
CA SER A 75 6.59 2.73 17.17
C SER A 75 7.69 3.60 16.57
N GLN A 76 7.30 4.45 15.61
CA GLN A 76 8.16 5.36 14.85
C GLN A 76 9.29 4.74 14.01
N GLN A 77 9.41 3.41 13.96
CA GLN A 77 10.39 2.73 13.09
C GLN A 77 9.72 1.92 11.97
N GLY A 78 8.42 1.67 12.08
CA GLY A 78 7.66 0.98 11.05
C GLY A 78 6.79 -0.16 11.58
N ALA A 79 6.30 -0.97 10.65
CA ALA A 79 5.56 -2.19 10.95
C ALA A 79 5.97 -3.33 10.02
N ALA A 80 5.86 -4.57 10.52
CA ALA A 80 6.06 -5.78 9.75
C ALA A 80 4.81 -6.67 9.84
N LEU A 81 4.33 -7.11 8.69
CA LEU A 81 3.16 -7.97 8.52
C LEU A 81 3.56 -9.29 7.86
N SER A 82 2.81 -10.35 8.15
CA SER A 82 2.84 -11.59 7.38
C SER A 82 1.76 -11.51 6.32
N LEU A 83 2.14 -11.73 5.07
CA LEU A 83 1.23 -11.95 3.95
C LEU A 83 1.28 -13.43 3.57
N LYS A 84 0.13 -14.08 3.42
CA LYS A 84 0.06 -15.46 2.92
C LYS A 84 -0.93 -15.59 1.79
N VAL A 85 -0.53 -16.28 0.72
CA VAL A 85 -1.39 -16.66 -0.41
C VAL A 85 -1.27 -18.16 -0.60
N GLY A 86 -2.34 -18.90 -0.27
CA GLY A 86 -2.30 -20.36 -0.22
C GLY A 86 -1.23 -20.86 0.75
N ARG A 87 -0.18 -21.52 0.23
CA ARG A 87 0.96 -22.03 1.03
C ARG A 87 2.19 -21.12 1.01
N ARG A 88 2.21 -20.10 0.16
CA ARG A 88 3.35 -19.19 0.03
C ARG A 88 3.17 -18.01 0.99
N GLY A 89 4.26 -17.60 1.63
CA GLY A 89 4.30 -16.51 2.59
C GLY A 89 5.32 -15.45 2.20
N TRP A 90 5.02 -14.21 2.56
CA TRP A 90 5.87 -13.04 2.40
C TRP A 90 5.85 -12.22 3.69
N THR A 91 6.83 -11.35 3.83
CA THR A 91 6.85 -10.27 4.81
C THR A 91 6.53 -8.96 4.08
N VAL A 92 5.59 -8.20 4.64
CA VAL A 92 5.33 -6.81 4.24
C VAL A 92 5.95 -5.91 5.29
N THR A 93 6.86 -5.01 4.90
CA THR A 93 7.41 -3.98 5.79
C THR A 93 6.89 -2.63 5.39
N MET A 94 6.55 -1.81 6.38
CA MET A 94 6.14 -0.42 6.21
C MET A 94 7.09 0.49 6.98
N SER A 95 7.64 1.50 6.33
CA SER A 95 8.55 2.48 6.94
C SER A 95 8.43 3.85 6.26
N VAL A 96 8.79 4.92 6.96
CA VAL A 96 8.90 6.24 6.36
C VAL A 96 10.17 6.30 5.51
N ALA A 97 10.01 6.65 4.24
CA ALA A 97 11.07 6.82 3.26
C ALA A 97 11.37 8.31 3.03
N ALA A 98 12.27 8.60 2.08
CA ALA A 98 12.58 9.97 1.69
C ALA A 98 11.30 10.73 1.31
N ARG A 99 11.28 12.04 1.63
CA ARG A 99 10.16 12.94 1.31
C ARG A 99 8.82 12.51 1.94
N HIS A 100 8.91 11.86 3.09
CA HIS A 100 7.80 11.43 3.93
C HIS A 100 6.82 10.44 3.29
N TRP A 101 7.23 9.74 2.23
CA TRP A 101 6.46 8.63 1.69
C TRP A 101 6.44 7.46 2.66
N VAL A 102 5.32 6.73 2.76
CA VAL A 102 5.32 5.41 3.40
C VAL A 102 5.74 4.38 2.37
N GLU A 103 6.93 3.82 2.51
CA GLU A 103 7.36 2.67 1.70
C GLU A 103 6.71 1.39 2.23
N ILE A 104 6.11 0.62 1.33
CA ILE A 104 5.51 -0.69 1.56
C ILE A 104 6.27 -1.70 0.70
N ALA A 105 7.12 -2.51 1.31
CA ALA A 105 7.90 -3.52 0.61
C ALA A 105 7.40 -4.93 0.93
N VAL A 106 7.12 -5.73 -0.10
CA VAL A 106 6.72 -7.14 0.01
C VAL A 106 7.89 -8.02 -0.40
N SER A 107 8.27 -8.99 0.43
CA SER A 107 9.49 -9.78 0.21
C SER A 107 9.38 -11.23 0.73
N THR A 108 10.15 -12.13 0.14
CA THR A 108 10.54 -13.43 0.76
C THR A 108 11.95 -13.40 1.35
N GLY A 109 12.62 -12.24 1.29
CA GLY A 109 13.99 -12.01 1.75
C GLY A 109 14.59 -10.76 1.10
N ALA A 110 14.46 -10.64 -0.22
CA ALA A 110 14.66 -9.39 -0.97
C ALA A 110 13.29 -8.83 -1.39
N ALA A 111 13.16 -7.50 -1.50
CA ALA A 111 11.92 -6.86 -1.94
C ALA A 111 11.55 -7.33 -3.36
N GLU A 112 10.38 -7.96 -3.48
CA GLU A 112 9.79 -8.43 -4.74
C GLU A 112 8.82 -7.40 -5.32
N PHE A 113 8.26 -6.55 -4.46
CA PHE A 113 7.31 -5.51 -4.82
C PHE A 113 7.47 -4.34 -3.85
N VAL A 114 7.50 -3.12 -4.36
CA VAL A 114 7.62 -1.90 -3.56
C VAL A 114 6.56 -0.89 -4.01
N ALA A 115 5.77 -0.42 -3.05
CA ALA A 115 4.82 0.66 -3.23
C ALA A 115 5.17 1.83 -2.31
N TYR A 116 4.84 3.03 -2.74
CA TYR A 116 4.95 4.26 -1.95
C TYR A 116 3.57 4.83 -1.72
N ALA A 117 3.22 5.03 -0.45
CA ALA A 117 1.91 5.46 -0.02
C ALA A 117 1.91 6.87 0.56
N GLU A 118 0.81 7.56 0.33
CA GLU A 118 0.46 8.86 0.92
C GLU A 118 -1.05 8.91 1.16
N ARG A 119 -1.55 9.96 1.84
CA ARG A 119 -2.97 10.09 2.17
C ARG A 119 -3.51 11.45 1.73
N GLN A 120 -3.88 11.52 0.45
CA GLN A 120 -4.60 12.66 -0.09
C GLN A 120 -6.10 12.52 0.24
N TYR A 121 -6.56 13.30 1.22
CA TYR A 121 -7.95 13.33 1.68
C TYR A 121 -8.45 12.02 2.30
N GLU A 122 -9.45 11.39 1.66
CA GLU A 122 -10.20 10.25 2.18
C GLU A 122 -9.63 8.89 1.78
N GLU A 123 -8.61 8.85 0.92
CA GLU A 123 -8.04 7.59 0.45
C GLU A 123 -6.52 7.63 0.51
N ILE A 124 -5.95 6.43 0.59
CA ILE A 124 -4.51 6.23 0.51
C ILE A 124 -4.19 5.96 -0.95
N GLU A 125 -3.29 6.77 -1.50
CA GLU A 125 -2.77 6.57 -2.85
C GLU A 125 -1.53 5.69 -2.80
N LEU A 126 -1.39 4.77 -3.75
CA LEU A 126 -0.30 3.82 -3.85
C LEU A 126 0.42 3.98 -5.19
N TRP A 127 1.71 4.25 -5.13
CA TRP A 127 2.53 4.57 -6.29
C TRP A 127 3.65 3.55 -6.46
N PRO A 128 3.95 3.11 -7.69
CA PRO A 128 5.06 2.22 -7.94
C PRO A 128 6.39 2.95 -7.76
N ALA A 129 7.41 2.17 -7.43
CA ALA A 129 8.78 2.64 -7.37
C ALA A 129 9.21 3.34 -8.66
N GLY A 130 9.80 4.53 -8.54
CA GLY A 130 10.30 5.30 -9.69
C GLY A 130 9.24 5.93 -10.58
N HIS A 131 7.96 5.91 -10.16
CA HIS A 131 6.96 6.69 -10.87
C HIS A 131 7.37 8.16 -10.87
N ARG A 132 7.22 8.82 -12.02
CA ARG A 132 7.51 10.26 -12.14
C ARG A 132 6.64 11.16 -11.26
N GLY A 133 5.58 10.60 -10.66
CA GLY A 133 4.69 11.28 -9.71
C GLY A 133 4.27 12.68 -10.13
N GLU A 134 3.81 12.85 -11.37
CA GLU A 134 3.26 14.13 -11.79
C GLU A 134 2.16 14.51 -10.80
N ALA A 135 2.26 15.72 -10.22
CA ALA A 135 1.20 16.22 -9.37
C ALA A 135 -0.11 16.16 -10.16
N TRP A 136 -1.18 15.65 -9.54
CA TRP A 136 -2.52 15.50 -10.14
C TRP A 136 -2.74 14.33 -11.11
N SER A 137 -1.77 13.42 -11.31
CA SER A 137 -2.07 12.17 -12.00
C SER A 137 -2.87 11.24 -11.10
N ILE A 138 -3.77 10.43 -11.69
CA ILE A 138 -4.52 9.41 -10.95
C ILE A 138 -3.52 8.36 -10.47
N SER A 139 -3.48 8.13 -9.15
CA SER A 139 -2.64 7.09 -8.58
C SER A 139 -3.01 5.72 -9.16
N PRO A 140 -2.04 4.90 -9.61
CA PRO A 140 -2.31 3.60 -10.19
C PRO A 140 -2.75 2.57 -9.15
N GLY A 141 -2.70 2.90 -7.86
CA GLY A 141 -3.24 2.10 -6.78
C GLY A 141 -3.91 2.93 -5.70
N ARG A 142 -4.95 2.39 -5.07
CA ARG A 142 -5.73 3.07 -4.04
C ARG A 142 -6.10 2.10 -2.93
N MET A 143 -6.22 2.61 -1.71
CA MET A 143 -6.75 1.90 -0.55
C MET A 143 -7.75 2.80 0.18
N GLY A 144 -8.89 2.23 0.57
CA GLY A 144 -9.93 3.00 1.25
C GLY A 144 -9.53 3.41 2.67
N LYS A 145 -10.09 4.51 3.20
CA LYS A 145 -9.85 4.99 4.59
C LYS A 145 -10.06 3.99 5.72
N ARG A 146 -10.88 2.96 5.49
CA ARG A 146 -11.12 1.90 6.48
C ARG A 146 -10.16 0.73 6.33
N TYR A 147 -9.28 0.78 5.34
CA TYR A 147 -8.30 -0.24 5.00
C TYR A 147 -8.94 -1.60 4.67
N THR A 148 -10.20 -1.62 4.24
CA THR A 148 -10.95 -2.85 3.92
C THR A 148 -10.91 -3.21 2.44
N TRP A 149 -10.29 -2.37 1.61
CA TRP A 149 -10.11 -2.63 0.19
C TRP A 149 -8.83 -1.97 -0.35
N ILE A 150 -8.24 -2.61 -1.35
CA ILE A 150 -7.11 -2.11 -2.15
C ILE A 150 -7.45 -2.36 -3.63
N SER A 151 -7.14 -1.43 -4.51
CA SER A 151 -7.28 -1.58 -5.96
C SER A 151 -5.99 -1.15 -6.63
N LEU A 152 -5.47 -1.96 -7.56
CA LEU A 152 -4.25 -1.71 -8.32
C LEU A 152 -4.52 -1.91 -9.82
N THR A 153 -4.05 -0.99 -10.65
CA THR A 153 -4.13 -1.11 -12.12
C THR A 153 -2.90 -1.81 -12.68
N ALA A 154 -3.08 -2.79 -13.56
CA ALA A 154 -1.96 -3.50 -14.18
C ALA A 154 -1.08 -2.59 -15.07
N GLU A 155 -1.64 -1.50 -15.58
CA GLU A 155 -0.91 -0.50 -16.36
C GLU A 155 0.17 0.21 -15.52
N GLY A 156 -0.18 0.62 -14.30
CA GLY A 156 0.79 1.24 -13.38
C GLY A 156 1.63 0.23 -12.60
N TRP A 157 1.23 -1.04 -12.58
CA TRP A 157 1.91 -2.12 -11.85
C TRP A 157 2.19 -3.33 -12.77
N PRO A 158 3.16 -3.26 -13.68
CA PRO A 158 3.41 -4.35 -14.64
C PRO A 158 3.65 -5.72 -13.98
N GLU A 159 4.14 -5.74 -12.74
CA GLU A 159 4.39 -6.94 -11.94
C GLU A 159 3.10 -7.74 -11.66
N ILE A 160 1.93 -7.08 -11.63
CA ILE A 160 0.64 -7.73 -11.36
C ILE A 160 -0.10 -8.13 -12.64
N ALA A 161 0.38 -7.73 -13.81
CA ALA A 161 -0.32 -7.97 -15.08
C ALA A 161 -0.60 -9.47 -15.35
N GLY A 162 0.28 -10.36 -14.89
CA GLY A 162 0.11 -11.81 -15.02
C GLY A 162 -1.03 -12.40 -14.19
N VAL A 163 -1.46 -11.71 -13.13
CA VAL A 163 -2.55 -12.15 -12.24
C VAL A 163 -3.83 -11.34 -12.39
N ALA A 164 -3.76 -10.18 -13.07
CA ALA A 164 -4.88 -9.29 -13.33
C ALA A 164 -5.10 -9.08 -14.85
N PRO A 165 -5.46 -10.12 -15.63
CA PRO A 165 -5.67 -10.00 -17.08
C PRO A 165 -6.82 -9.06 -17.47
N SER A 166 -7.74 -8.71 -16.57
CA SER A 166 -8.74 -7.66 -16.80
C SER A 166 -8.14 -6.25 -16.79
N GLY A 167 -6.91 -6.09 -16.29
CA GLY A 167 -6.25 -4.81 -16.09
C GLY A 167 -6.36 -4.25 -14.68
N VAL A 168 -7.15 -4.85 -13.78
CA VAL A 168 -7.30 -4.39 -12.39
C VAL A 168 -7.25 -5.56 -11.41
N LEU A 169 -6.45 -5.41 -10.35
CA LEU A 169 -6.42 -6.31 -9.20
C LEU A 169 -7.09 -5.62 -8.01
N ASN A 170 -8.15 -6.22 -7.48
CA ASN A 170 -8.79 -5.74 -6.25
C ASN A 170 -8.56 -6.72 -5.10
N LEU A 171 -8.37 -6.18 -3.91
CA LEU A 171 -8.32 -6.91 -2.66
C LEU A 171 -9.44 -6.38 -1.77
N TYR A 172 -10.23 -7.27 -1.19
CA TYR A 172 -11.30 -6.90 -0.24
C TYR A 172 -11.21 -7.73 1.02
N GLU A 173 -11.45 -7.12 2.17
CA GLU A 173 -11.67 -7.86 3.42
C GLU A 173 -12.89 -8.80 3.28
N SER A 174 -12.69 -10.07 3.63
CA SER A 174 -13.72 -11.11 3.59
C SER A 174 -14.84 -10.77 4.55
N GLY A 175 -16.07 -10.67 4.04
CA GLY A 175 -17.25 -10.27 4.82
C GLY A 175 -17.68 -8.82 4.63
N THR A 176 -16.92 -8.01 3.88
CA THR A 176 -17.33 -6.64 3.50
C THR A 176 -18.24 -6.62 2.25
N VAL A 177 -18.34 -7.74 1.53
CA VAL A 177 -19.20 -7.90 0.34
C VAL A 177 -20.53 -8.57 0.73
N GLU A 178 -21.47 -7.79 1.26
CA GLU A 178 -22.90 -7.99 0.98
C GLU A 178 -23.28 -6.94 -0.07
N ILE A 179 -23.28 -7.31 -1.35
CA ILE A 179 -23.95 -6.52 -2.37
C ILE A 179 -25.36 -7.08 -2.46
N SER A 180 -26.31 -6.29 -1.92
CA SER A 180 -27.74 -6.37 -2.23
C SER A 180 -27.95 -6.55 -3.73
N GLY A 181 -28.83 -7.49 -4.10
CA GLY A 181 -29.11 -7.85 -5.49
C GLY A 181 -29.84 -6.79 -6.32
#